data_AF-X7ZIJ0-F1
#
_entry.id   AF-X7ZIJ0-F1
#
_cell.length_a   1.000
_cell.length_b   1.000
_cell.length_c   1.000
_cell.angle_alpha   90.00
_cell.angle_beta   90.00
_cell.angle_gamma   90.00
#
_symmetry.space_group_name_H-M   'P 1'
#
loop_
_entity.id
_entity.type
_entity.pdbx_description
1 polymer ?
#
loop_
_entity_poly.entity_id
_entity_poly.type
_entity_poly.pdbx_seq_one_letter_code
_entity_poly.pdbx_strand_id
1 'polypeptide(L)'
;MSHTPRPNLPAPSGNDNDDQGPKGRPEANRRAGAIDSFLKSPFAGIAPWALLSILSGPGRFEEAVVAALGFSLLVMVAGLIRGIKVHTLEVFGALFFAALAVIGLVATDNVIRWLELWSGELTNISLAGFAWLTLLIRKPFTMAYAKDTTPQEYWDSPLFMRINAVITAVWAGAFTFTAAVGFVGDYVFHDPSNFWTGWILQLAAIFFAVAVTEFYPDYASAKFDLANGEPARLPSTIGLVEWLPTFVVVTGIAGLITDSVEFSVGIALIVAGSVASGLMVKLFAADTKQ
;
A
#
# COMPACT_ATOMS: atom_id res chain seq x y z
N MET A 1 -27.30 65.05 4.16
CA MET A 1 -26.13 65.23 3.27
C MET A 1 -24.90 65.40 4.15
N SER A 2 -24.10 64.35 4.27
CA SER A 2 -22.78 64.37 4.90
C SER A 2 -22.04 63.11 4.45
N HIS A 3 -21.31 63.24 3.34
CA HIS A 3 -20.45 62.19 2.77
C HIS A 3 -19.20 62.00 3.64
N THR A 4 -19.03 60.81 4.20
CA THR A 4 -17.77 60.36 4.80
C THR A 4 -16.77 59.95 3.70
N PRO A 5 -15.51 60.45 3.72
CA PRO A 5 -14.49 60.02 2.76
C PRO A 5 -13.95 58.62 3.08
N ARG A 6 -13.68 57.81 2.04
CA ARG A 6 -12.98 56.51 2.16
C ARG A 6 -11.49 56.71 2.46
N PRO A 7 -10.82 55.80 3.21
CA PRO A 7 -9.37 55.84 3.39
C PRO A 7 -8.61 55.49 2.10
N ASN A 8 -7.55 56.25 1.80
CA ASN A 8 -6.65 56.05 0.66
C ASN A 8 -5.82 54.77 0.81
N LEU A 9 -5.92 53.87 -0.17
CA LEU A 9 -4.95 52.80 -0.40
C LEU A 9 -3.77 53.35 -1.22
N PRO A 10 -2.50 53.07 -0.85
CA PRO A 10 -1.37 53.41 -1.71
C PRO A 10 -1.28 52.48 -2.93
N ALA A 11 -1.04 53.09 -4.10
CA ALA A 11 -0.81 52.44 -5.38
C ALA A 11 0.63 51.86 -5.48
N PRO A 12 0.90 50.92 -6.41
CA PRO A 12 2.04 50.00 -6.34
C PRO A 12 3.35 50.63 -6.83
N SER A 13 4.43 50.48 -6.06
CA SER A 13 5.79 50.75 -6.52
C SER A 13 6.32 49.53 -7.29
N GLY A 14 6.45 49.68 -8.61
CA GLY A 14 7.07 48.67 -9.47
C GLY A 14 8.60 48.71 -9.44
N ASN A 15 9.16 47.49 -9.50
CA ASN A 15 10.48 47.05 -9.95
C ASN A 15 11.74 47.62 -9.28
N ASP A 16 12.47 46.71 -8.61
CA ASP A 16 13.84 46.42 -9.02
C ASP A 16 14.16 44.93 -8.82
N ASN A 17 14.86 44.41 -9.82
CA ASN A 17 15.33 43.06 -10.07
C ASN A 17 15.81 42.26 -8.84
N ASP A 18 15.26 41.06 -8.68
CA ASP A 18 16.05 39.88 -8.31
C ASP A 18 15.43 38.66 -8.99
N ASP A 19 15.84 38.46 -10.24
CA ASP A 19 15.67 37.23 -10.99
C ASP A 19 16.54 36.13 -10.34
N GLN A 20 16.06 35.60 -9.22
CA GLN A 20 16.53 34.34 -8.67
C GLN A 20 15.52 33.25 -9.04
N GLY A 21 15.66 32.73 -10.26
CA GLY A 21 15.12 31.42 -10.62
C GLY A 21 15.48 30.39 -9.54
N PRO A 22 14.69 29.31 -9.37
CA PRO A 22 14.79 28.46 -8.20
C PRO A 22 16.18 27.83 -8.10
N LYS A 23 17.02 28.41 -7.22
CA LYS A 23 18.28 27.83 -6.77
C LYS A 23 17.97 26.41 -6.31
N GLY A 24 18.57 25.43 -7.00
CA GLY A 24 18.32 24.02 -6.79
C GLY A 24 18.37 23.69 -5.30
N ARG A 25 17.25 23.20 -4.76
CA ARG A 25 17.23 22.63 -3.41
C ARG A 25 18.29 21.53 -3.37
N PRO A 26 19.23 21.54 -2.41
CA PRO A 26 20.31 20.55 -2.37
C PRO A 26 19.70 19.15 -2.34
N GLU A 27 20.17 18.25 -3.21
CA GLU A 27 19.63 16.91 -3.41
C GLU A 27 19.52 16.10 -2.10
N ALA A 28 20.41 16.37 -1.14
CA ALA A 28 20.37 15.80 0.20
C ALA A 28 19.05 16.06 0.95
N ASN A 29 18.48 17.26 0.81
CA ASN A 29 17.22 17.63 1.47
C ASN A 29 16.00 16.97 0.79
N ARG A 30 16.09 16.73 -0.53
CA ARG A 30 15.09 15.95 -1.28
C ARG A 30 15.12 14.47 -0.93
N ARG A 31 16.32 13.87 -0.81
CA ARG A 31 16.50 12.46 -0.41
C ARG A 31 16.07 12.22 1.04
N ALA A 32 16.40 13.14 1.96
CA ALA A 32 15.93 13.07 3.34
C ALA A 32 14.40 13.07 3.40
N GLY A 33 13.74 13.99 2.68
CA GLY A 33 12.28 14.06 2.59
C GLY A 33 11.63 12.82 1.95
N ALA A 34 12.25 12.23 0.92
CA ALA A 34 11.74 11.01 0.30
C ALA A 34 11.79 9.80 1.27
N ILE A 35 12.88 9.65 2.01
CA ILE A 35 13.02 8.57 2.99
C ILE A 35 12.06 8.81 4.17
N ASP A 36 11.89 10.04 4.64
CA ASP A 36 10.91 10.34 5.70
C ASP A 36 9.47 10.05 5.26
N SER A 37 9.14 10.35 4.01
CA SER A 37 7.84 10.03 3.42
C SER A 37 7.62 8.52 3.36
N PHE A 38 8.62 7.75 2.93
CA PHE A 38 8.56 6.29 2.92
C PHE A 38 8.39 5.72 4.33
N LEU A 39 9.20 6.16 5.29
CA LEU A 39 9.18 5.66 6.68
C LEU A 39 7.88 5.98 7.42
N LYS A 40 7.17 7.06 7.05
CA LYS A 40 5.84 7.40 7.58
C LYS A 40 4.70 6.66 6.88
N SER A 41 5.00 6.00 5.76
CA SER A 41 3.98 5.32 4.96
C SER A 41 3.76 3.88 5.45
N PRO A 42 2.53 3.35 5.33
CA PRO A 42 2.27 1.92 5.49
C PRO A 42 3.19 1.01 4.64
N PHE A 43 3.76 1.52 3.54
CA PHE A 43 4.72 0.79 2.71
C PHE A 43 5.98 0.36 3.47
N ALA A 44 6.45 1.14 4.45
CA ALA A 44 7.62 0.77 5.25
C ALA A 44 7.38 -0.51 6.07
N GLY A 45 6.15 -0.71 6.56
CA GLY A 45 5.76 -1.92 7.28
C GLY A 45 5.54 -3.14 6.40
N ILE A 46 5.17 -2.94 5.13
CA ILE A 46 4.86 -4.03 4.17
C ILE A 46 6.10 -4.47 3.37
N ALA A 47 7.04 -3.55 3.10
CA ALA A 47 8.21 -3.82 2.26
C ALA A 47 9.11 -4.99 2.71
N PRO A 48 9.40 -5.21 4.01
CA PRO A 48 10.13 -6.40 4.45
C PRO A 48 9.44 -7.72 4.08
N TRP A 49 8.11 -7.76 4.11
CA TRP A 49 7.33 -8.94 3.75
C TRP A 49 7.38 -9.21 2.25
N ALA A 50 7.26 -8.16 1.44
CA ALA A 50 7.44 -8.28 -0.01
C ALA A 50 8.85 -8.76 -0.37
N LEU A 51 9.87 -8.28 0.35
CA LEU A 51 11.26 -8.73 0.18
C LEU A 51 11.41 -10.23 0.48
N LEU A 52 10.81 -10.71 1.58
CA LEU A 52 10.76 -12.14 1.88
C LEU A 52 10.11 -12.91 0.73
N SER A 53 8.91 -12.51 0.30
CA SER A 53 8.18 -13.20 -0.77
C SER A 53 8.94 -13.26 -2.10
N ILE A 54 9.71 -12.22 -2.45
CA ILE A 54 10.49 -12.17 -3.70
C ILE A 54 11.76 -13.04 -3.61
N LEU A 55 12.39 -13.09 -2.44
CA LEU A 55 13.65 -13.81 -2.25
C LEU A 55 13.43 -15.28 -1.88
N SER A 56 12.27 -15.62 -1.32
CA SER A 56 11.90 -17.00 -1.01
C SER A 56 11.92 -17.86 -2.28
N GLY A 57 12.66 -18.95 -2.23
CA GLY A 57 12.78 -19.93 -3.30
C GLY A 57 13.66 -21.10 -2.86
N PRO A 58 13.72 -22.18 -3.66
CA PRO A 58 14.47 -23.38 -3.32
C PRO A 58 15.94 -23.07 -2.99
N GLY A 59 16.39 -23.46 -1.79
CA GLY A 59 17.75 -23.24 -1.31
C GLY A 59 18.09 -21.81 -0.87
N ARG A 60 17.11 -20.89 -0.83
CA ARG A 60 17.33 -19.45 -0.55
C ARG A 60 16.62 -18.96 0.72
N PHE A 61 16.09 -19.87 1.52
CA PHE A 61 15.33 -19.54 2.73
C PHE A 61 16.11 -18.65 3.71
N GLU A 62 17.34 -19.03 4.04
CA GLU A 62 18.17 -18.27 4.99
C GLU A 62 18.47 -16.86 4.49
N GLU A 63 18.82 -16.73 3.20
CA GLU A 63 19.08 -15.43 2.56
C GLU A 63 17.83 -14.54 2.62
N ALA A 64 16.66 -15.08 2.27
CA ALA A 64 15.40 -14.36 2.25
C ALA A 64 15.00 -13.87 3.65
N VAL A 65 15.12 -14.74 4.66
CA VAL A 65 14.78 -14.42 6.05
C VAL A 65 15.75 -13.39 6.64
N VAL A 66 17.06 -13.54 6.42
CA VAL A 66 18.06 -12.57 6.91
C VAL A 66 17.91 -11.23 6.21
N ALA A 67 17.63 -11.21 4.90
CA ALA A 67 17.36 -9.98 4.17
C ALA A 67 16.10 -9.27 4.68
N ALA A 68 15.01 -10.01 4.90
CA ALA A 68 13.76 -9.46 5.43
C ALA A 68 13.93 -8.93 6.87
N LEU A 69 14.59 -9.69 7.75
CA LEU A 69 14.88 -9.27 9.12
C LEU A 69 15.80 -8.04 9.13
N GLY A 70 16.88 -8.07 8.36
CA GLY A 70 17.83 -6.97 8.26
C GLY A 70 17.16 -5.69 7.73
N PHE A 71 16.31 -5.81 6.70
CA PHE A 71 15.56 -4.69 6.16
C PHE A 71 14.51 -4.16 7.16
N SER A 72 13.80 -5.04 7.87
CA SER A 72 12.85 -4.65 8.93
C SER A 72 13.54 -3.88 10.05
N LEU A 73 14.66 -4.38 10.55
CA LEU A 73 15.45 -3.70 11.59
C LEU A 73 16.02 -2.37 11.09
N LEU A 74 16.49 -2.32 9.84
CA LEU A 74 16.97 -1.09 9.23
C LEU A 74 15.88 -0.03 9.16
N VAL A 75 14.68 -0.38 8.72
CA VAL A 75 13.52 0.53 8.66
C VAL A 75 13.16 1.02 10.06
N MET A 76 13.10 0.13 11.05
CA MET A 76 12.80 0.50 12.44
C MET A 76 13.86 1.43 13.04
N VAL A 77 15.16 1.10 12.89
CA VAL A 77 16.26 1.92 13.40
C VAL A 77 16.31 3.27 12.70
N ALA A 78 16.12 3.32 11.37
CA ALA A 78 16.07 4.57 10.62
C ALA A 78 14.88 5.44 11.06
N GLY A 79 13.71 4.83 11.32
CA GLY A 79 12.54 5.50 11.88
C GLY A 79 12.84 6.11 13.25
N LEU A 80 13.40 5.31 14.17
CA LEU A 80 13.76 5.77 15.52
C LEU A 80 14.76 6.93 15.51
N ILE A 81 15.81 6.84 14.69
CA ILE A 81 16.82 7.91 14.53
C ILE A 81 16.18 9.21 14.04
N ARG A 82 15.10 9.12 13.25
CA ARG A 82 14.38 10.25 12.67
C ARG A 82 13.16 10.69 13.50
N GLY A 83 12.95 10.10 14.68
CA GLY A 83 11.81 10.40 15.55
C GLY A 83 10.45 9.94 14.99
N ILE A 84 10.45 9.03 14.02
CA ILE A 84 9.24 8.41 13.46
C ILE A 84 8.86 7.24 14.37
N LYS A 85 7.56 7.14 14.69
CA LYS A 85 7.06 6.09 15.57
C LYS A 85 7.12 4.73 14.88
N VAL A 86 7.53 3.73 15.65
CA VAL A 86 7.40 2.32 15.24
C VAL A 86 5.99 1.84 15.56
N HIS A 87 5.34 1.27 14.57
CA HIS A 87 3.99 0.75 14.59
C HIS A 87 3.96 -0.74 14.89
N THR A 88 2.79 -1.23 15.31
CA THR A 88 2.58 -2.63 15.68
C THR A 88 2.91 -3.61 14.56
N LEU A 89 2.68 -3.24 13.29
CA LEU A 89 2.97 -4.10 12.14
C LEU A 89 4.49 -4.30 11.94
N GLU A 90 5.30 -3.26 12.16
CA GLU A 90 6.77 -3.37 12.08
C GLU A 90 7.32 -4.27 13.20
N VAL A 91 6.81 -4.11 14.42
CA VAL A 91 7.17 -4.97 15.56
C VAL A 91 6.76 -6.42 15.29
N PHE A 92 5.54 -6.63 14.79
CA PHE A 92 5.04 -7.96 14.44
C PHE A 92 5.91 -8.61 13.36
N GLY A 93 6.26 -7.88 12.29
CA GLY A 93 7.15 -8.35 11.24
C GLY A 93 8.54 -8.70 11.77
N ALA A 94 9.15 -7.82 12.56
CA ALA A 94 10.46 -8.08 13.16
C ALA A 94 10.47 -9.34 14.03
N LEU A 95 9.43 -9.53 14.85
CA LEU A 95 9.28 -10.74 15.67
C LEU A 95 9.07 -12.00 14.82
N PHE A 96 8.26 -11.89 13.76
CA PHE A 96 8.00 -13.00 12.83
C PHE A 96 9.29 -13.42 12.10
N PHE A 97 10.03 -12.46 11.51
CA PHE A 97 11.29 -12.75 10.82
C PHE A 97 12.37 -13.23 11.78
N ALA A 98 12.43 -12.70 13.00
CA ALA A 98 13.35 -13.21 14.02
C ALA A 98 13.02 -14.67 14.40
N ALA A 99 11.73 -15.01 14.53
CA ALA A 99 11.33 -16.40 14.76
C ALA A 99 11.72 -17.31 13.59
N LEU A 100 11.49 -16.89 12.34
CA LEU A 100 11.93 -17.64 11.17
C LEU A 100 13.46 -17.79 11.11
N ALA A 101 14.21 -16.76 11.48
CA ALA A 101 15.67 -16.81 11.51
C ALA A 101 16.18 -17.80 12.56
N VAL A 102 15.62 -17.77 13.77
CA VAL A 102 15.95 -18.73 14.82
C VAL A 102 15.60 -20.15 14.38
N ILE A 103 14.43 -20.36 13.75
CA ILE A 103 14.05 -21.66 13.21
C ILE A 103 15.04 -22.11 12.15
N GLY A 104 15.42 -21.24 11.20
CA GLY A 104 16.42 -21.56 10.18
C GLY A 104 17.77 -22.03 10.76
N LEU A 105 18.19 -21.47 11.89
CA LEU A 105 19.46 -21.84 12.55
C LEU A 105 19.41 -23.18 13.29
N VAL A 106 18.25 -23.65 13.74
CA VAL A 106 18.11 -24.84 14.61
C VAL A 106 17.31 -25.98 13.99
N ALA A 107 16.62 -25.72 12.88
CA ALA A 107 15.75 -26.68 12.22
C ALA A 107 16.55 -27.73 11.45
N THR A 108 15.92 -28.89 11.24
CA THR A 108 16.46 -29.94 10.36
C THR A 108 16.19 -29.59 8.89
N ASP A 109 16.97 -30.14 7.96
CA ASP A 109 16.80 -29.91 6.52
C ASP A 109 15.37 -30.22 6.02
N ASN A 110 14.67 -31.17 6.64
CA ASN A 110 13.28 -31.47 6.33
C ASN A 110 12.34 -30.31 6.67
N VAL A 111 12.54 -29.67 7.82
CA VAL A 111 11.76 -28.51 8.26
C VAL A 111 12.09 -27.29 7.39
N ILE A 112 13.38 -27.08 7.05
CA ILE A 112 13.78 -25.99 6.16
C ILE A 112 13.15 -26.15 4.78
N ARG A 113 13.18 -27.35 4.18
CA ARG A 113 12.49 -27.62 2.90
C ARG A 113 10.98 -27.39 2.99
N TRP A 114 10.35 -27.74 4.11
CA TRP A 114 8.94 -27.45 4.31
C TRP A 114 8.69 -25.94 4.37
N LEU A 115 9.54 -25.19 5.07
CA LEU A 115 9.44 -23.72 5.13
C LEU A 115 9.75 -23.07 3.79
N GLU A 116 10.67 -23.59 2.99
CA GLU A 116 10.92 -23.10 1.63
C GLU A 116 9.65 -23.15 0.77
N LEU A 117 8.85 -24.20 0.92
CA LEU A 117 7.58 -24.37 0.22
C LEU A 117 6.47 -23.51 0.83
N TRP A 118 6.33 -23.52 2.16
CA TRP A 118 5.16 -22.95 2.85
C TRP A 118 5.38 -21.57 3.46
N SER A 119 6.57 -20.96 3.31
CA SER A 119 6.88 -19.67 3.95
C SER A 119 6.02 -18.51 3.43
N GLY A 120 5.64 -18.53 2.15
CA GLY A 120 4.76 -17.53 1.55
C GLY A 120 3.36 -17.60 2.18
N GLU A 121 2.85 -18.81 2.34
CA GLU A 121 1.53 -19.15 2.85
C GLU A 121 1.50 -18.84 4.34
N LEU A 122 2.53 -19.24 5.08
CA LEU A 122 2.67 -18.94 6.50
C LEU A 122 2.73 -17.44 6.74
N THR A 123 3.40 -16.69 5.87
CA THR A 123 3.44 -15.23 5.88
C THR A 123 2.06 -14.63 5.67
N ASN A 124 1.37 -15.03 4.60
CA ASN A 124 0.02 -14.54 4.27
C ASN A 124 -0.98 -14.87 5.39
N ILE A 125 -0.95 -16.09 5.94
CA ILE A 125 -1.77 -16.52 7.07
C ILE A 125 -1.45 -15.71 8.33
N SER A 126 -0.18 -15.43 8.60
CA SER A 126 0.24 -14.65 9.75
C SER A 126 -0.23 -13.20 9.66
N LEU A 127 -0.13 -12.58 8.48
CA LEU A 127 -0.64 -11.23 8.22
C LEU A 127 -2.17 -11.17 8.29
N ALA A 128 -2.87 -12.15 7.72
CA ALA A 128 -4.32 -12.26 7.84
C ALA A 128 -4.75 -12.41 9.29
N GLY A 129 -4.12 -13.32 10.04
CA GLY A 129 -4.37 -13.56 11.45
C GLY A 129 -4.12 -12.32 12.29
N PHE A 130 -3.02 -11.61 12.05
CA PHE A 130 -2.72 -10.33 12.70
C PHE A 130 -3.81 -9.29 12.42
N ALA A 131 -4.19 -9.09 11.15
CA ALA A 131 -5.19 -8.10 10.79
C ALA A 131 -6.56 -8.42 11.41
N TRP A 132 -7.02 -9.68 11.31
CA TRP A 132 -8.27 -10.14 11.95
C TRP A 132 -8.23 -10.01 13.46
N LEU A 133 -7.11 -10.37 14.10
CA LEU A 133 -6.94 -10.22 15.54
C LEU A 133 -7.06 -8.75 15.96
N THR A 134 -6.45 -7.83 15.22
CA THR A 134 -6.53 -6.39 15.52
C THR A 134 -7.96 -5.86 15.43
N LEU A 135 -8.76 -6.37 14.49
CA LEU A 135 -10.21 -6.08 14.42
C LEU A 135 -10.97 -6.66 15.60
N LEU A 136 -10.70 -7.91 15.95
CA LEU A 136 -11.38 -8.63 17.02
C LEU A 136 -11.21 -7.94 18.37
N ILE A 137 -9.99 -7.47 18.67
CA ILE A 137 -9.70 -6.70 19.89
C ILE A 137 -10.12 -5.22 19.79
N ARG A 138 -10.81 -4.83 18.71
CA ARG A 138 -11.26 -3.46 18.40
C ARG A 138 -10.12 -2.43 18.37
N LYS A 139 -8.92 -2.87 18.01
CA LYS A 139 -7.76 -1.99 17.79
C LYS A 139 -7.17 -2.22 16.38
N PRO A 140 -7.93 -1.92 15.30
CA PRO A 140 -7.46 -2.11 13.92
C PRO A 140 -6.06 -1.54 13.70
N PHE A 141 -5.15 -2.33 13.12
CA PHE A 141 -3.74 -1.94 13.00
C PHE A 141 -3.54 -0.65 12.19
N THR A 142 -4.44 -0.36 11.25
CA THR A 142 -4.38 0.85 10.42
C THR A 142 -4.55 2.13 11.22
N MET A 143 -5.21 2.07 12.40
CA MET A 143 -5.40 3.25 13.25
C MET A 143 -4.08 3.87 13.67
N ALA A 144 -3.05 3.05 13.93
CA ALA A 144 -1.77 3.56 14.39
C ALA A 144 -1.14 4.47 13.32
N TYR A 145 -1.20 4.05 12.05
CA TYR A 145 -0.74 4.84 10.91
C TYR A 145 -1.63 6.07 10.65
N ALA A 146 -2.95 5.91 10.74
CA ALA A 146 -3.88 7.02 10.51
C ALA A 146 -3.73 8.14 11.55
N LYS A 147 -3.33 7.82 12.79
CA LYS A 147 -3.06 8.82 13.84
C LYS A 147 -1.86 9.70 13.54
N ASP A 148 -0.91 9.26 12.72
CA ASP A 148 0.26 10.05 12.37
C ASP A 148 -0.03 11.13 11.32
N THR A 149 -1.14 11.01 10.58
CA THR A 149 -1.57 11.98 9.56
C THR A 149 -2.85 12.74 9.92
N THR A 150 -3.64 12.22 10.88
CA THR A 150 -4.92 12.81 11.29
C THR A 150 -4.77 13.65 12.56
N PRO A 151 -5.37 14.85 12.65
CA PRO A 151 -5.37 15.65 13.88
C PRO A 151 -5.93 14.88 15.09
N GLN A 152 -5.34 15.10 16.26
CA GLN A 152 -5.65 14.36 17.48
C GLN A 152 -7.11 14.49 17.92
N GLU A 153 -7.76 15.60 17.59
CA GLU A 153 -9.18 15.88 17.87
C GLU A 153 -10.12 14.84 17.23
N TYR A 154 -9.73 14.20 16.13
CA TYR A 154 -10.56 13.23 15.42
C TYR A 154 -10.28 11.77 15.81
N TRP A 155 -9.24 11.49 16.60
CA TRP A 155 -8.77 10.13 16.88
C TRP A 155 -9.80 9.23 17.57
N ASP A 156 -10.69 9.83 18.37
CA ASP A 156 -11.72 9.12 19.11
C ASP A 156 -13.11 9.27 18.47
N SER A 157 -13.18 9.85 17.27
CA SER A 157 -14.45 9.99 16.55
C SER A 157 -14.96 8.63 16.05
N PRO A 158 -16.29 8.38 16.10
CA PRO A 158 -16.87 7.14 15.56
C PRO A 158 -16.57 6.93 14.07
N LEU A 159 -16.44 8.02 13.31
CA LEU A 159 -16.09 7.99 11.89
C LEU A 159 -14.64 7.50 11.70
N PHE A 160 -13.68 8.04 12.44
CA PHE A 160 -12.28 7.60 12.39
C PHE A 160 -12.12 6.12 12.73
N MET A 161 -12.79 5.65 13.79
CA MET A 161 -12.79 4.23 14.18
C MET A 161 -13.39 3.35 13.09
N ARG A 162 -14.51 3.78 12.47
CA ARG A 162 -15.18 3.04 11.40
C ARG A 162 -14.32 2.95 10.13
N ILE A 163 -13.70 4.05 9.72
CA ILE A 163 -12.81 4.10 8.55
C ILE A 163 -11.69 3.07 8.72
N ASN A 164 -10.99 3.12 9.85
CA ASN A 164 -9.89 2.20 10.13
C ASN A 164 -10.34 0.74 10.27
N ALA A 165 -11.51 0.49 10.86
CA ALA A 165 -12.06 -0.86 10.92
C ALA A 165 -12.35 -1.43 9.53
N VAL A 166 -12.92 -0.63 8.62
CA VAL A 166 -13.22 -1.07 7.25
C VAL A 166 -11.93 -1.29 6.46
N ILE A 167 -10.97 -0.37 6.53
CA ILE A 167 -9.68 -0.52 5.83
C ILE A 167 -8.94 -1.75 6.36
N THR A 168 -8.88 -1.93 7.67
CA THR A 168 -8.26 -3.14 8.26
C THR A 168 -8.98 -4.41 7.83
N ALA A 169 -10.32 -4.42 7.71
CA ALA A 169 -11.07 -5.58 7.23
C ALA A 169 -10.79 -5.90 5.76
N VAL A 170 -10.58 -4.88 4.93
CA VAL A 170 -10.17 -5.05 3.53
C VAL A 170 -8.78 -5.66 3.45
N TRP A 171 -7.82 -5.18 4.24
CA TRP A 171 -6.49 -5.79 4.35
C TRP A 171 -6.55 -7.23 4.85
N ALA A 172 -7.34 -7.50 5.88
CA ALA A 172 -7.53 -8.84 6.41
C ALA A 172 -8.12 -9.79 5.36
N GLY A 173 -9.11 -9.31 4.59
CA GLY A 173 -9.70 -10.02 3.46
C GLY A 173 -8.69 -10.26 2.33
N ALA A 174 -7.89 -9.26 1.97
CA ALA A 174 -6.85 -9.38 0.96
C ALA A 174 -5.79 -10.42 1.34
N PHE A 175 -5.27 -10.39 2.58
CA PHE A 175 -4.32 -11.40 3.05
C PHE A 175 -4.94 -12.80 3.18
N THR A 176 -6.23 -12.89 3.52
CA THR A 176 -6.95 -14.17 3.54
C THR A 176 -7.09 -14.73 2.12
N PHE A 177 -7.38 -13.86 1.15
CA PHE A 177 -7.45 -14.23 -0.25
C PHE A 177 -6.07 -14.66 -0.79
N THR A 178 -4.99 -13.92 -0.49
CA THR A 178 -3.64 -14.32 -0.90
C THR A 178 -3.23 -15.66 -0.31
N ALA A 179 -3.54 -15.90 0.98
CA ALA A 179 -3.30 -17.20 1.61
C ALA A 179 -4.09 -18.34 0.93
N ALA A 180 -5.37 -18.12 0.63
CA ALA A 180 -6.21 -19.12 -0.03
C ALA A 180 -5.74 -19.42 -1.46
N VAL A 181 -5.35 -18.40 -2.21
CA VAL A 181 -4.86 -18.55 -3.57
C VAL A 181 -3.48 -19.19 -3.60
N GLY A 182 -2.56 -18.80 -2.72
CA GLY A 182 -1.25 -19.46 -2.56
C GLY A 182 -1.42 -20.94 -2.23
N PHE A 183 -2.29 -21.27 -1.26
CA PHE A 183 -2.63 -22.65 -0.93
C PHE A 183 -3.14 -23.45 -2.14
N VAL A 184 -3.97 -22.85 -3.01
CA VAL A 184 -4.41 -23.50 -4.26
C VAL A 184 -3.23 -23.75 -5.20
N GLY A 185 -2.32 -22.79 -5.34
CA GLY A 185 -1.08 -22.95 -6.10
C GLY A 185 -0.23 -24.13 -5.64
N ASP A 186 0.04 -24.18 -4.34
CA ASP A 186 0.89 -25.19 -3.72
C ASP A 186 0.23 -26.57 -3.71
N TYR A 187 -1.01 -26.65 -3.25
CA TYR A 187 -1.67 -27.92 -2.98
C TYR A 187 -2.32 -28.52 -4.23
N VAL A 188 -2.91 -27.69 -5.09
CA VAL A 188 -3.61 -28.17 -6.29
C VAL A 188 -2.66 -28.22 -7.48
N PHE A 189 -1.94 -27.13 -7.74
CA PHE A 189 -1.05 -27.06 -8.90
C PHE A 189 0.36 -27.59 -8.65
N HIS A 190 0.73 -27.83 -7.38
CA HIS A 190 2.08 -28.27 -6.99
C HIS A 190 3.17 -27.33 -7.54
N ASP A 191 2.83 -26.05 -7.69
CA ASP A 191 3.68 -25.00 -8.25
C ASP A 191 3.54 -23.72 -7.39
N PRO A 192 4.38 -23.58 -6.34
CA PRO A 192 4.39 -22.40 -5.49
C PRO A 192 4.75 -21.11 -6.22
N SER A 193 5.49 -21.25 -7.31
CA SER A 193 5.91 -20.14 -8.17
C SER A 193 4.91 -19.82 -9.29
N ASN A 194 3.73 -20.43 -9.27
CA ASN A 194 2.77 -20.30 -10.36
C ASN A 194 2.46 -18.82 -10.65
N PHE A 195 2.51 -18.45 -11.92
CA PHE A 195 2.31 -17.06 -12.34
C PHE A 195 1.01 -16.45 -11.82
N TRP A 196 -0.10 -17.19 -11.86
CA TRP A 196 -1.39 -16.65 -11.44
C TRP A 196 -1.56 -16.69 -9.93
N THR A 197 -1.35 -17.84 -9.30
CA THR A 197 -1.64 -18.03 -7.87
C THR A 197 -0.51 -17.55 -6.95
N GLY A 198 0.74 -17.66 -7.41
CA GLY A 198 1.91 -17.16 -6.69
C GLY A 198 2.13 -15.65 -6.81
N TRP A 199 1.70 -15.04 -7.93
CA TRP A 199 2.02 -13.64 -8.22
C TRP A 199 0.80 -12.78 -8.54
N ILE A 200 0.16 -12.98 -9.69
CA ILE A 200 -0.80 -12.00 -10.23
C ILE A 200 -2.01 -11.80 -9.30
N LEU A 201 -2.64 -12.87 -8.84
CA LEU A 201 -3.81 -12.77 -7.97
C LEU A 201 -3.44 -12.19 -6.60
N GLN A 202 -2.25 -12.52 -6.08
CA GLN A 202 -1.78 -11.96 -4.81
C GLN A 202 -1.56 -10.45 -4.93
N LEU A 203 -0.83 -10.02 -5.97
CA LEU A 203 -0.60 -8.60 -6.24
C LEU A 203 -1.91 -7.83 -6.47
N ALA A 204 -2.85 -8.41 -7.21
CA ALA A 204 -4.17 -7.81 -7.44
C ALA A 204 -4.93 -7.53 -6.13
N ALA A 205 -4.87 -8.46 -5.17
CA ALA A 205 -5.49 -8.26 -3.85
C ALA A 205 -4.83 -7.13 -3.05
N ILE A 206 -3.49 -7.02 -3.12
CA ILE A 206 -2.75 -5.94 -2.47
C ILE A 206 -3.09 -4.59 -3.11
N PHE A 207 -3.06 -4.49 -4.45
CA PHE A 207 -3.42 -3.25 -5.15
C PHE A 207 -4.86 -2.83 -4.86
N PHE A 208 -5.79 -3.79 -4.79
CA PHE A 208 -7.16 -3.52 -4.38
C PHE A 208 -7.23 -2.96 -2.96
N ALA A 209 -6.53 -3.55 -1.99
CA ALA A 209 -6.50 -3.06 -0.61
C ALA A 209 -5.91 -1.64 -0.51
N VAL A 210 -4.87 -1.35 -1.29
CA VAL A 210 -4.29 0.00 -1.39
C VAL A 210 -5.29 0.99 -1.98
N ALA A 211 -5.93 0.64 -3.11
CA ALA A 211 -6.92 1.50 -3.75
C ALA A 211 -8.09 1.84 -2.81
N VAL A 212 -8.56 0.87 -2.02
CA VAL A 212 -9.58 1.10 -1.00
C VAL A 212 -9.05 1.96 0.15
N THR A 213 -7.79 1.77 0.57
CA THR A 213 -7.16 2.56 1.63
C THR A 213 -7.08 4.04 1.25
N GLU A 214 -6.81 4.35 -0.02
CA GLU A 214 -6.75 5.72 -0.54
C GLU A 214 -8.15 6.31 -0.77
N PHE A 215 -9.09 5.53 -1.32
CA PHE A 215 -10.43 6.01 -1.67
C PHE A 215 -11.40 6.13 -0.48
N TYR A 216 -11.40 5.16 0.43
CA TYR A 216 -12.47 5.00 1.41
C TYR A 216 -12.56 6.13 2.46
N PRO A 217 -11.45 6.68 3.00
CA PRO A 217 -11.50 7.79 3.95
C PRO A 217 -12.25 9.01 3.40
N ASP A 218 -11.95 9.41 2.16
CA ASP A 218 -12.57 10.56 1.50
C ASP A 218 -14.05 10.29 1.22
N TYR A 219 -14.37 9.09 0.75
CA TYR A 219 -15.75 8.69 0.53
C TYR A 219 -16.58 8.68 1.81
N ALA A 220 -16.04 8.12 2.90
CA ALA A 220 -16.72 8.02 4.18
C ALA A 220 -16.93 9.41 4.81
N SER A 221 -15.95 10.30 4.69
CA SER A 221 -16.03 11.68 5.18
C SER A 221 -17.05 12.48 4.39
N ALA A 222 -16.99 12.47 3.05
CA ALA A 222 -17.97 13.16 2.21
C ALA A 222 -19.41 12.66 2.43
N LYS A 223 -19.59 11.36 2.67
CA LYS A 223 -20.90 10.79 3.00
C LYS A 223 -21.39 11.23 4.39
N PHE A 224 -20.49 11.39 5.36
CA PHE A 224 -20.83 11.89 6.69
C PHE A 224 -21.26 13.36 6.62
N ASP A 225 -20.54 14.18 5.86
CA ASP A 225 -20.86 15.61 5.67
C ASP A 225 -22.24 15.79 5.02
N LEU A 226 -22.52 15.04 3.93
CA LEU A 226 -23.84 15.03 3.29
C LEU A 226 -24.97 14.61 4.23
N ALA A 227 -24.72 13.64 5.12
CA ALA A 227 -25.70 13.20 6.10
C ALA A 227 -26.00 14.27 7.18
N ASN A 228 -25.05 15.17 7.42
CA ASN A 228 -25.21 16.31 8.33
C ASN A 228 -25.70 17.59 7.63
N GLY A 229 -26.00 17.53 6.34
CA GLY A 229 -26.48 18.67 5.56
C GLY A 229 -25.38 19.60 5.05
N GLU A 230 -24.11 19.22 5.23
CA GLU A 230 -22.97 19.96 4.69
C GLU A 230 -22.76 19.59 3.21
N PRO A 231 -22.52 20.58 2.33
CA PRO A 231 -22.29 20.33 0.92
C PRO A 231 -20.93 19.63 0.71
N ALA A 232 -20.96 18.35 0.35
CA ALA A 232 -19.76 17.60 -0.03
C ALA A 232 -19.94 16.88 -1.38
N ARG A 233 -18.85 16.76 -2.15
CA ARG A 233 -18.83 16.00 -3.41
C ARG A 233 -18.31 14.60 -3.13
N LEU A 234 -19.09 13.58 -3.50
CA LEU A 234 -18.62 12.20 -3.38
C LEU A 234 -17.48 11.94 -4.38
N PRO A 235 -16.37 11.32 -3.94
CA PRO A 235 -15.32 10.90 -4.85
C PRO A 235 -15.87 9.84 -5.82
N SER A 236 -15.35 9.85 -7.05
CA SER A 236 -15.79 8.93 -8.10
C SER A 236 -15.38 7.50 -7.76
N THR A 237 -16.32 6.55 -7.83
CA THR A 237 -16.05 5.13 -7.58
C THR A 237 -15.10 4.52 -8.61
N ILE A 238 -14.85 5.21 -9.73
CA ILE A 238 -13.84 4.81 -10.72
C ILE A 238 -12.45 4.75 -10.08
N GLY A 239 -12.15 5.58 -9.08
CA GLY A 239 -10.88 5.57 -8.35
C GLY A 239 -10.50 4.20 -7.77
N LEU A 240 -11.48 3.37 -7.40
CA LEU A 240 -11.24 2.02 -6.89
C LEU A 240 -10.70 1.03 -7.95
N VAL A 241 -10.93 1.33 -9.23
CA VAL A 241 -10.59 0.45 -10.36
C VAL A 241 -9.57 1.08 -11.32
N GLU A 242 -9.08 2.28 -11.03
CA GLU A 242 -8.08 2.99 -11.85
C GLU A 242 -6.77 2.20 -12.03
N TRP A 243 -6.40 1.38 -11.04
CA TRP A 243 -5.20 0.56 -11.11
C TRP A 243 -5.33 -0.64 -12.06
N LEU A 244 -6.55 -1.12 -12.33
CA LEU A 244 -6.80 -2.38 -13.06
C LEU A 244 -6.24 -2.40 -14.49
N PRO A 245 -6.44 -1.40 -15.35
CA PRO A 245 -5.96 -1.49 -16.73
C PRO A 245 -4.45 -1.57 -16.80
N THR A 246 -3.75 -0.72 -16.04
CA THR A 246 -2.29 -0.73 -15.96
C THR A 246 -1.80 -2.08 -15.45
N PHE A 247 -2.45 -2.62 -14.41
CA PHE A 247 -2.14 -3.93 -13.88
C PHE A 247 -2.35 -5.05 -14.91
N VAL A 248 -3.44 -5.02 -15.68
CA VAL A 248 -3.73 -6.00 -16.75
C VAL A 248 -2.69 -5.92 -17.88
N VAL A 249 -2.27 -4.71 -18.28
CA VAL A 249 -1.21 -4.54 -19.28
C VAL A 249 0.11 -5.11 -18.77
N VAL A 250 0.51 -4.76 -17.55
CA VAL A 250 1.74 -5.26 -16.92
C VAL A 250 1.70 -6.78 -16.76
N THR A 251 0.55 -7.34 -16.39
CA THR A 251 0.32 -8.79 -16.32
C THR A 251 0.55 -9.45 -17.68
N GLY A 252 -0.02 -8.90 -18.76
CA GLY A 252 0.19 -9.42 -20.11
C GLY A 252 1.66 -9.37 -20.53
N ILE A 253 2.35 -8.25 -20.28
CA ILE A 253 3.79 -8.10 -20.58
C ILE A 253 4.62 -9.10 -19.76
N ALA A 254 4.41 -9.17 -18.46
CA ALA A 254 5.14 -10.07 -17.57
C ALA A 254 4.92 -11.54 -17.97
N GLY A 255 3.68 -11.91 -18.29
CA GLY A 255 3.35 -13.26 -18.74
C GLY A 255 4.08 -13.65 -20.04
N LEU A 256 4.24 -12.72 -20.98
CA LEU A 256 5.00 -12.95 -22.22
C LEU A 256 6.51 -13.04 -21.97
N ILE A 257 7.06 -12.18 -21.12
CA ILE A 257 8.51 -12.15 -20.81
C ILE A 257 8.94 -13.43 -20.07
N THR A 258 8.06 -13.97 -19.25
CA THR A 258 8.32 -15.15 -18.41
C THR A 258 7.84 -16.45 -19.05
N ASP A 259 7.37 -16.41 -20.30
CA ASP A 259 6.73 -17.54 -21.02
C ASP A 259 5.63 -18.24 -20.18
N SER A 260 4.98 -17.50 -19.29
CA SER A 260 3.99 -18.03 -18.34
C SER A 260 2.54 -17.99 -18.87
N VAL A 261 2.31 -17.27 -19.99
CA VAL A 261 1.03 -17.25 -20.68
C VAL A 261 1.24 -17.46 -22.18
N GLU A 262 0.24 -18.01 -22.84
CA GLU A 262 0.25 -18.12 -24.31
C GLU A 262 0.34 -16.73 -24.95
N PHE A 263 1.04 -16.63 -26.08
CA PHE A 263 1.20 -15.37 -26.81
C PHE A 263 -0.13 -14.66 -27.07
N SER A 264 -1.16 -15.42 -27.49
CA SER A 264 -2.50 -14.89 -27.77
C SER A 264 -3.15 -14.27 -26.52
N VAL A 265 -3.02 -14.92 -25.37
CA VAL A 265 -3.52 -14.46 -24.07
C VAL A 265 -2.76 -13.22 -23.61
N GLY A 266 -1.43 -13.22 -23.70
CA GLY A 266 -0.61 -12.07 -23.31
C GLY A 266 -0.94 -10.82 -24.13
N ILE A 267 -1.06 -10.96 -25.45
CA ILE A 267 -1.49 -9.86 -26.33
C ILE A 267 -2.92 -9.42 -26.02
N ALA A 268 -3.85 -10.36 -25.78
CA ALA A 268 -5.22 -10.03 -25.43
C ALA A 268 -5.30 -9.19 -24.14
N LEU A 269 -4.52 -9.53 -23.11
CA LEU A 269 -4.42 -8.76 -21.86
C LEU A 269 -3.89 -7.35 -22.13
N ILE A 270 -2.79 -7.21 -22.88
CA ILE A 270 -2.19 -5.91 -23.21
C ILE A 270 -3.19 -5.01 -23.94
N VAL A 271 -3.87 -5.56 -24.96
CA VAL A 271 -4.87 -4.81 -25.73
C VAL A 271 -6.07 -4.45 -24.86
N ALA A 272 -6.61 -5.40 -24.10
CA ALA A 272 -7.75 -5.15 -23.22
C ALA A 272 -7.45 -4.07 -22.18
N GLY A 273 -6.30 -4.15 -21.51
CA GLY A 273 -5.86 -3.14 -20.54
C GLY A 273 -5.65 -1.77 -21.19
N SER A 274 -5.04 -1.71 -22.37
CA SER A 274 -4.82 -0.45 -23.10
C SER A 274 -6.13 0.22 -23.53
N VAL A 275 -7.09 -0.58 -24.03
CA VAL A 275 -8.43 -0.11 -24.41
C VAL A 275 -9.20 0.38 -23.18
N ALA A 276 -9.19 -0.38 -22.09
CA ALA A 276 -9.85 0.00 -20.84
C ALA A 276 -9.27 1.31 -20.27
N SER A 277 -7.96 1.49 -20.32
CA SER A 277 -7.29 2.74 -19.93
C SER A 277 -7.77 3.93 -20.77
N GLY A 278 -7.80 3.77 -22.10
CA GLY A 278 -8.29 4.80 -23.01
C GLY A 278 -9.77 5.15 -22.83
N LEU A 279 -10.61 4.18 -22.48
CA LEU A 279 -12.02 4.40 -22.14
C LEU A 279 -12.17 5.16 -20.82
N MET A 280 -11.39 4.82 -19.80
CA MET A 280 -11.42 5.54 -18.52
C MET A 280 -11.02 7.01 -18.67
N VAL A 281 -9.97 7.32 -19.43
CA VAL A 281 -9.56 8.71 -19.70
C VAL A 281 -10.71 9.52 -20.33
N LYS A 282 -11.48 8.90 -21.24
CA LYS A 282 -12.65 9.56 -21.86
C LYS A 282 -13.79 9.79 -20.85
N LEU A 283 -14.02 8.86 -19.93
CA LEU A 283 -15.01 9.01 -18.86
C LEU A 283 -14.62 10.16 -17.92
N PHE A 284 -13.34 10.24 -17.51
CA PHE A 284 -12.84 11.36 -16.70
C PHE A 284 -12.98 12.72 -17.38
N ALA A 285 -12.75 12.78 -18.69
CA ALA A 285 -12.90 14.00 -19.48
C ALA A 285 -14.37 14.44 -19.65
N ALA A 286 -15.33 13.54 -19.45
CA ALA A 286 -16.76 13.85 -19.46
C ALA A 286 -17.23 14.37 -18.09
N ASP A 287 -16.74 13.80 -16.99
CA ASP A 287 -17.09 14.19 -15.61
C ASP A 287 -16.53 15.56 -15.19
N THR A 288 -15.46 16.03 -15.84
CA THR A 288 -14.87 17.36 -15.59
C THR A 288 -15.58 18.50 -16.33
N LYS A 289 -16.53 18.18 -17.23
CA LYS A 289 -17.31 19.16 -17.99
C LYS A 289 -18.72 19.40 -17.44
N GLN A 290 -19.07 18.80 -16.31
CA GLN A 290 -20.31 19.02 -15.55
C GLN A 290 -20.01 19.74 -14.23
#